data_AF-A0A0A6VEG5-F1
#
_entry.id   AF-A0A0A6VEG5-F1
#
_cell.length_a   1.000
_cell.length_b   1.000
_cell.length_c   1.000
_cell.angle_alpha   90.00
_cell.angle_beta   90.00
_cell.angle_gamma   90.00
#
_symmetry.space_group_name_H-M   'P 1'
#
loop_
_entity.id
_entity.type
_entity.pdbx_description
1 polymer ?
#
loop_
_entity_poly.entity_id
_entity_poly.type
_entity_poly.pdbx_seq_one_letter_code
_entity_poly.pdbx_strand_id
1 'polypeptide(L)' 'MIVLILIMVGIILVNTYRGKHDAKSSLNQHIHIAVQTFPSEGREHTTKPVKYKTFPPTLGPHNPYPAQYGFYNKTIPMNT' A
#
# COMPACT_ATOMS: atom_id res chain seq x y z
N MET A 1 39.23 34.88 -31.34
CA MET A 1 38.29 35.08 -30.20
C MET A 1 36.85 34.72 -30.56
N ILE A 2 36.28 35.19 -31.67
CA ILE A 2 34.89 34.89 -32.07
C ILE A 2 34.60 33.38 -32.19
N VAL A 3 35.53 32.60 -32.77
CA VAL A 3 35.37 31.14 -32.92
C VAL A 3 35.23 30.42 -31.56
N LEU A 4 35.99 30.84 -30.54
CA LEU A 4 35.93 30.25 -29.20
C LEU A 4 34.59 30.55 -28.49
N ILE A 5 34.03 31.74 -28.75
CA ILE A 5 32.73 32.14 -28.21
C ILE A 5 31.62 31.26 -28.81
N LEU A 6 31.66 31.01 -30.12
CA LEU A 6 30.68 30.15 -30.79
C LEU A 6 30.73 28.70 -30.29
N ILE A 7 31.93 28.18 -30.02
CA ILE A 7 32.10 26.83 -29.45
C ILE A 7 31.50 26.76 -28.04
N MET A 8 31.78 27.75 -27.18
CA MET A 8 31.22 27.83 -25.82
C MET A 8 29.69 27.88 -25.83
N VAL A 9 29.10 28.72 -26.70
CA VAL A 9 27.64 28.82 -26.85
C VAL A 9 27.04 27.50 -27.33
N GLY A 10 27.69 26.82 -28.27
CA GLY A 10 27.29 25.49 -28.74
C GLY A 10 27.26 24.45 -27.62
N ILE A 11 28.30 24.41 -26.78
CA ILE A 11 28.37 23.48 -25.63
C ILE A 11 27.26 23.76 -24.62
N ILE A 12 27.01 25.04 -24.29
CA ILE A 12 25.95 25.45 -23.35
C ILE A 12 24.57 25.03 -23.88
N LEU A 13 24.30 25.25 -25.17
CA LEU A 13 23.04 24.85 -25.79
C LEU A 13 22.86 23.34 -25.73
N VAL A 14 23.85 22.55 -26.15
CA VAL A 14 23.77 21.09 -26.14
C VAL A 14 23.51 20.55 -24.74
N ASN A 15 24.22 21.06 -23.72
CA ASN A 15 24.03 20.62 -22.33
C ASN A 15 22.62 20.96 -21.80
N THR A 16 22.08 22.13 -22.19
CA THR A 16 20.73 22.56 -21.81
C THR A 16 19.65 21.69 -22.47
N TYR A 17 19.85 21.30 -23.72
CA TYR A 17 18.92 20.41 -24.44
C TYR A 17 18.92 18.99 -23.89
N ARG A 18 20.09 18.44 -23.51
CA ARG A 18 20.21 17.09 -22.94
C ARG A 18 19.48 16.97 -21.59
N GLY A 19 19.68 17.94 -20.68
CA GLY A 19 19.02 17.91 -19.37
C GLY A 19 17.48 17.91 -19.43
N LYS A 20 16.88 18.53 -20.46
CA LYS A 20 15.42 18.51 -20.67
C LYS A 20 14.90 17.16 -21.15
N HIS A 21 15.69 16.42 -21.91
CA HIS A 21 15.32 15.08 -22.37
C HIS A 21 15.43 14.05 -21.24
N ASP A 22 16.48 14.14 -20.43
CA ASP A 22 16.71 13.20 -19.33
C ASP A 22 15.63 13.31 -18.24
N ALA A 23 15.15 14.53 -17.96
CA ALA A 23 14.08 14.79 -17.00
C ALA A 23 12.71 14.18 -17.41
N LYS A 24 12.43 14.06 -18.71
CA LYS A 24 11.21 13.38 -19.18
C LYS A 24 11.32 11.86 -19.09
N SER A 25 12.54 11.32 -19.21
CA SER A 25 12.78 9.88 -19.10
C SER A 25 12.69 9.38 -17.65
N SER A 26 12.87 10.23 -16.65
CA SER A 26 12.79 9.85 -15.23
C SER A 26 11.36 9.87 -14.66
N LEU A 27 10.43 10.61 -15.27
CA LEU A 27 9.03 10.69 -14.81
C LEU A 27 8.24 9.38 -14.98
N ASN A 28 8.66 8.51 -15.91
CA ASN A 28 8.06 7.21 -16.18
C ASN A 28 8.86 6.04 -15.58
N GLN A 29 9.62 6.28 -14.51
CA GLN A 29 10.21 5.17 -13.75
C GLN A 29 9.06 4.24 -13.31
N HIS A 30 9.20 2.95 -13.63
CA HIS A 30 8.27 1.91 -13.22
C HIS A 30 8.34 1.78 -11.69
N ILE A 31 7.54 2.58 -10.99
CA ILE A 31 7.39 2.48 -9.54
C ILE A 31 6.60 1.20 -9.27
N HIS A 32 7.30 0.15 -8.87
CA HIS A 32 6.68 -1.09 -8.42
C HIS A 32 6.07 -0.86 -7.03
N ILE A 33 4.80 -0.47 -7.00
CA ILE A 33 4.04 -0.34 -5.75
C ILE A 33 3.67 -1.74 -5.28
N ALA A 34 4.49 -2.32 -4.40
CA ALA A 34 4.14 -3.55 -3.71
C ALA A 34 3.03 -3.26 -2.69
N VAL A 35 1.78 -3.57 -3.05
CA VAL A 35 0.65 -3.50 -2.11
C VAL A 35 0.85 -4.57 -1.05
N GLN A 36 1.10 -4.16 0.19
CA GLN A 36 1.18 -5.09 1.32
C GLN A 36 -0.24 -5.52 1.70
N THR A 37 -0.52 -6.80 1.57
CA THR A 37 -1.78 -7.41 2.00
C THR A 37 -1.55 -8.30 3.20
N PHE A 38 -2.52 -8.38 4.10
CA PHE A 38 -2.49 -9.36 5.19
C PHE A 38 -2.51 -10.80 4.62
N PRO A 39 -1.81 -11.75 5.26
CA PRO A 39 -1.90 -13.15 4.85
C PRO A 39 -3.33 -13.68 5.00
N SER A 40 -3.76 -14.52 4.06
CA SER A 40 -5.05 -15.20 4.15
C SER A 40 -5.04 -16.14 5.35
N GLU A 41 -6.02 -15.99 6.25
CA GLU A 41 -6.18 -16.91 7.40
C GLU A 41 -7.13 -18.07 7.07
N GLY A 42 -7.63 -18.18 5.84
CA GLY A 42 -8.60 -19.18 5.42
C GLY A 42 -10.06 -18.70 5.48
N ARG A 43 -10.97 -19.52 4.96
CA ARG A 43 -12.41 -19.21 4.81
C ARG A 43 -13.34 -20.37 5.17
N GLU A 44 -12.79 -21.45 5.73
CA GLU A 44 -13.53 -22.68 5.97
C GLU A 44 -14.44 -22.57 7.19
N HIS A 45 -15.57 -23.25 7.14
CA HIS A 45 -16.41 -23.43 8.31
C HIS A 45 -15.84 -24.51 9.23
N THR A 46 -15.92 -24.29 10.55
CA THR A 46 -15.50 -25.28 11.55
C THR A 46 -16.50 -25.37 12.70
N THR A 47 -16.69 -26.59 13.20
CA THR A 47 -17.47 -26.87 14.41
C THR A 47 -16.62 -26.82 15.69
N LYS A 48 -15.29 -26.76 15.56
CA LYS A 48 -14.38 -26.64 16.70
C LYS A 48 -14.27 -25.17 17.14
N PRO A 49 -14.07 -24.90 18.44
CA PRO A 49 -13.81 -23.54 18.91
C PRO A 49 -12.62 -22.91 18.18
N VAL A 50 -12.79 -21.67 17.72
CA VAL A 50 -11.73 -20.89 17.07
C VAL A 50 -11.33 -19.73 17.99
N LYS A 51 -10.03 -19.59 18.23
CA LYS A 51 -9.47 -18.42 18.90
C LYS A 51 -9.08 -17.39 17.83
N TYR A 52 -9.89 -16.35 17.69
CA TYR A 52 -9.60 -15.25 16.77
C TYR A 52 -8.52 -14.33 17.33
N LYS A 53 -7.71 -13.77 16.44
CA LYS A 53 -6.68 -12.78 16.79
C LYS A 53 -7.24 -11.36 16.93
N THR A 54 -8.41 -11.09 16.35
CA THR A 54 -9.08 -9.80 16.34
C THR A 54 -10.53 -9.91 16.82
N PHE A 55 -11.09 -8.79 17.29
CA PHE A 55 -12.50 -8.65 17.64
C PHE A 55 -13.03 -7.33 17.06
N PRO A 56 -13.95 -7.33 16.08
CA PRO A 56 -14.61 -8.49 15.48
C PRO A 56 -13.66 -9.34 14.60
N PRO A 57 -13.95 -10.64 14.44
CA PRO A 57 -13.16 -11.51 13.57
C PRO A 57 -13.33 -11.09 12.10
N THR A 58 -12.22 -10.94 11.37
CA THR A 58 -12.22 -10.46 9.98
C THR A 58 -11.85 -11.52 8.95
N LEU A 59 -11.05 -12.52 9.33
CA LEU A 59 -10.57 -13.61 8.47
C LEU A 59 -10.40 -14.88 9.31
N GLY A 60 -10.28 -16.03 8.64
CA GLY A 60 -10.00 -17.31 9.28
C GLY A 60 -11.19 -18.27 9.31
N PRO A 61 -10.97 -19.51 9.81
CA PRO A 61 -12.04 -20.46 10.00
C PRO A 61 -13.07 -19.90 10.95
N HIS A 62 -14.35 -20.09 10.66
CA HIS A 62 -15.42 -19.55 11.49
C HIS A 62 -16.53 -20.57 11.70
N ASN A 63 -17.28 -20.38 12.78
CA ASN A 63 -18.45 -21.19 13.04
C ASN A 63 -19.53 -20.83 11.99
N PRO A 64 -20.13 -21.80 11.29
CA PRO A 64 -21.21 -21.52 10.33
C PRO A 64 -22.45 -20.94 11.02
N TYR A 65 -22.61 -21.18 12.32
CA TYR A 65 -23.68 -20.58 13.10
C TYR A 65 -23.26 -19.19 13.54
N PRO A 66 -24.06 -18.14 13.23
CA PRO A 66 -23.79 -16.80 13.71
C PRO A 66 -23.75 -16.83 15.24
N ALA A 67 -22.78 -16.10 15.81
CA ALA A 67 -22.79 -15.93 17.26
C ALA A 67 -24.12 -15.27 17.66
N GLN A 68 -24.75 -15.81 18.71
CA GLN A 68 -25.94 -15.21 19.29
C GLN A 68 -25.52 -13.93 20.01
N TYR A 69 -25.38 -12.85 19.24
CA TYR A 69 -25.27 -11.50 19.77
C TYR A 69 -26.66 -11.10 20.26
N GLY A 70 -27.01 -11.57 21.45
CA GLY A 70 -28.14 -11.02 22.18
C GLY A 70 -27.81 -9.60 22.63
N PHE A 71 -28.83 -8.77 22.82
CA PHE A 71 -28.69 -7.60 23.67
C PHE A 71 -28.10 -8.07 24.99
N TYR A 72 -27.00 -7.46 25.43
CA TYR A 72 -26.42 -7.78 26.73
C TYR A 72 -27.54 -7.62 27.78
N ASN A 73 -27.93 -8.73 28.39
CA ASN A 73 -28.91 -8.78 29.46
C ASN A 73 -28.33 -8.27 30.80
N LYS A 74 -27.05 -7.91 30.80
CA LYS A 74 -26.36 -7.16 31.85
C LYS A 74 -25.58 -6.02 31.22
N THR A 75 -25.59 -4.84 31.83
CA THR A 75 -24.80 -3.70 31.37
C THR A 75 -23.34 -4.10 31.24
N ILE A 76 -22.69 -3.77 30.11
CA ILE A 76 -21.24 -3.94 29.99
C ILE A 76 -20.60 -2.99 31.02
N PRO A 77 -19.75 -3.49 31.94
CA PRO A 77 -19.04 -2.61 32.85
C PRO A 77 -18.18 -1.65 32.02
N MET A 78 -18.57 -0.37 32.02
CA MET A 78 -17.72 0.70 31.53
C MET A 78 -16.66 0.93 32.60
N ASN A 79 -15.38 0.72 32.28
CA ASN A 79 -14.29 1.20 33.13
C ASN A 79 -14.30 2.74 33.06
N THR A 80 -14.98 3.38 34.00
CA THR A 80 -14.79 4.79 34.35
C THR A 80 -13.67 4.93 35.35
#